data_AF-A0A369WI35-F1
#
_entry.id   AF-A0A369WI35-F1
#
_cell.length_a   1.000
_cell.length_b   1.000
_cell.length_c   1.000
_cell.angle_alpha   90.00
_cell.angle_beta   90.00
_cell.angle_gamma   90.00
#
_symmetry.space_group_name_H-M   'P 1'
#
loop_
_entity.id
_entity.type
_entity.pdbx_description
1 polymer ?
#
loop_
_entity_poly.entity_id
_entity_poly.type
_entity_poly.pdbx_seq_one_letter_code
_entity_poly.pdbx_strand_id
1 'polypeptide(L)'
;MGVLRLEEISMRRLVTILAATLILSACQSNAYLTGDSRYTLDAGKAWRGLSVGGKAVRTADVICYGQQCYRLLQTTNLSRELSHKYQLGGLVNYRTLSQAPGIDTDGEKLVLPADIGRPLFLGARSRAWQERGEGSGGVWRH
;
A
#
# COMPACT_ATOMS: atom_id res chain seq x y z
N MET A 1 -42.89 -9.81 -54.56
CA MET A 1 -42.76 -10.43 -53.22
C MET A 1 -41.26 -10.52 -52.91
N GLY A 2 -40.75 -9.72 -51.96
CA GLY A 2 -39.32 -9.70 -51.67
C GLY A 2 -38.89 -8.54 -50.78
N VAL A 3 -39.44 -8.45 -49.57
CA VAL A 3 -39.02 -7.42 -48.58
C VAL A 3 -39.08 -8.02 -47.17
N LEU A 4 -38.32 -9.09 -46.89
CA LEU A 4 -38.18 -9.64 -45.53
C LEU A 4 -36.83 -10.32 -45.37
N ARG A 5 -35.71 -9.60 -45.50
CA ARG A 5 -34.36 -10.15 -45.20
C ARG A 5 -33.30 -9.14 -44.75
N LEU A 6 -33.66 -7.95 -44.28
CA LEU A 6 -32.67 -6.97 -43.82
C LEU A 6 -32.65 -6.67 -42.31
N GLU A 7 -33.65 -7.09 -41.53
CA GLU A 7 -33.68 -6.75 -40.09
C GLU A 7 -33.00 -7.77 -39.17
N GLU A 8 -32.79 -9.01 -39.60
CA GLU A 8 -32.28 -10.07 -38.72
C GLU A 8 -30.75 -10.05 -38.50
N ILE A 9 -30.00 -9.35 -39.36
CA ILE A 9 -28.53 -9.31 -39.30
C ILE A 9 -28.04 -8.24 -38.29
N SER A 10 -28.85 -7.21 -38.04
CA SER A 10 -28.47 -6.09 -37.15
C SER A 10 -28.44 -6.50 -35.67
N MET A 11 -29.35 -7.38 -35.25
CA MET A 11 -29.52 -7.74 -33.84
C MET A 11 -28.42 -8.69 -33.32
N ARG A 12 -27.82 -9.52 -34.19
CA ARG A 12 -26.77 -10.48 -33.78
C ARG A 12 -25.41 -9.84 -33.52
N ARG A 13 -25.11 -8.68 -34.13
CA ARG A 13 -23.84 -7.96 -33.94
C ARG A 13 -23.82 -7.08 -32.69
N LEU A 14 -24.96 -6.56 -32.26
CA LEU A 14 -25.08 -5.76 -31.03
C LEU A 14 -24.90 -6.61 -29.77
N VAL A 15 -25.41 -7.84 -29.76
CA VAL A 15 -25.33 -8.74 -28.59
C VAL A 15 -23.88 -9.21 -28.33
N THR A 16 -23.08 -9.40 -29.38
CA THR A 16 -21.69 -9.86 -29.23
C THR A 16 -20.77 -8.77 -28.65
N ILE A 17 -21.04 -7.49 -28.95
CA ILE A 17 -20.25 -6.37 -28.42
C ILE A 17 -20.55 -6.13 -26.94
N LEU A 18 -21.80 -6.29 -26.51
CA LEU A 18 -22.20 -6.20 -25.09
C LEU A 18 -21.68 -7.36 -24.23
N ALA A 19 -21.53 -8.56 -24.79
CA ALA A 19 -20.94 -9.70 -24.08
C ALA A 19 -19.42 -9.56 -23.90
N ALA A 20 -18.71 -8.95 -24.87
CA ALA A 20 -17.27 -8.76 -24.80
C ALA A 20 -16.84 -7.72 -23.74
N THR A 21 -17.65 -6.70 -23.49
CA THR A 21 -17.34 -5.68 -22.47
C THR A 21 -17.58 -6.15 -21.04
N LEU A 22 -18.42 -7.16 -20.83
CA LEU A 22 -18.69 -7.74 -19.51
C LEU A 22 -17.59 -8.70 -19.03
N ILE A 23 -16.86 -9.34 -19.95
CA ILE A 23 -15.78 -10.29 -19.61
C ILE A 23 -14.47 -9.56 -19.27
N LEU A 24 -14.22 -8.39 -19.86
CA LEU A 24 -13.00 -7.59 -19.61
C LEU A 24 -13.02 -6.81 -18.28
N SER A 25 -14.17 -6.65 -17.61
CA SER A 25 -14.23 -5.98 -16.31
C SER A 25 -14.01 -6.91 -15.11
N ALA A 26 -14.01 -8.24 -15.32
CA ALA A 26 -13.88 -9.21 -14.23
C ALA A 26 -12.42 -9.54 -13.83
N CYS A 27 -11.41 -9.09 -14.58
CA CYS A 27 -10.01 -9.48 -14.35
C CYS A 27 -9.16 -8.52 -13.49
N GLN A 28 -9.71 -7.42 -12.95
CA GLN A 28 -8.88 -6.43 -12.23
C GLN A 28 -9.14 -6.28 -10.72
N SER A 29 -9.89 -7.17 -10.06
CA SER A 29 -10.28 -6.97 -8.66
C SER A 29 -9.82 -8.03 -7.64
N ASN A 30 -8.93 -8.97 -7.99
CA ASN A 30 -8.58 -10.10 -7.11
C ASN A 30 -7.09 -10.19 -6.68
N ALA A 31 -6.42 -9.06 -6.41
CA ALA A 31 -5.02 -9.08 -5.92
C ALA A 31 -4.82 -8.59 -4.46
N TYR A 32 -5.89 -8.43 -3.66
CA TYR A 32 -5.79 -7.83 -2.32
C TYR A 32 -6.42 -8.65 -1.18
N LEU A 33 -6.52 -9.98 -1.31
CA LEU A 33 -7.11 -10.82 -0.26
C LEU A 33 -6.24 -12.02 0.15
N THR A 34 -4.92 -11.92 0.03
CA THR A 34 -4.04 -12.70 0.91
C THR A 34 -3.98 -11.96 2.25
N GLY A 35 -4.93 -12.29 3.12
CA GLY A 35 -4.96 -11.90 4.53
C GLY A 35 -3.84 -12.57 5.34
N ASP A 36 -2.60 -12.45 4.87
CA ASP A 36 -1.45 -12.80 5.66
C ASP A 36 -1.37 -11.79 6.81
N SER A 37 -1.51 -12.30 8.03
CA SER A 37 -1.37 -11.54 9.28
C SER A 37 0.09 -11.15 9.53
N ARG A 38 0.72 -10.54 8.53
CA ARG A 38 2.10 -10.10 8.51
C ARG A 38 2.15 -8.59 8.58
N TYR A 39 3.23 -8.09 9.16
CA TYR A 39 3.52 -6.67 9.13
C TYR A 39 4.21 -6.36 7.81
N THR A 40 3.67 -5.42 7.05
CA THR A 40 4.28 -4.98 5.79
C THR A 40 4.61 -3.51 5.84
N LEU A 41 5.71 -3.11 5.22
CA LEU A 41 6.08 -1.70 5.06
C LEU A 41 6.15 -1.34 3.57
N ASP A 42 5.47 -0.27 3.19
CA ASP A 42 5.48 0.33 1.86
C ASP A 42 6.29 1.62 1.88
N ALA A 43 7.07 1.84 0.82
CA ALA A 43 7.90 3.02 0.66
C ALA A 43 7.05 4.23 0.28
N GLY A 44 7.36 5.38 0.89
CA GLY A 44 6.75 6.65 0.50
C GLY A 44 7.04 6.99 -0.97
N LYS A 45 5.99 7.34 -1.73
CA LYS A 45 6.09 7.72 -3.13
C LYS A 45 6.64 9.13 -3.28
N ALA A 46 7.55 9.32 -4.23
CA ALA A 46 8.05 10.64 -4.58
C ALA A 46 6.97 11.46 -5.31
N TRP A 47 6.84 12.73 -4.95
CA TRP A 47 5.97 13.68 -5.62
C TRP A 47 6.60 14.05 -6.97
N ARG A 48 5.85 13.88 -8.05
CA ARG A 48 6.32 14.25 -9.39
C ARG A 48 6.41 15.76 -9.51
N GLY A 49 7.61 16.28 -9.82
CA GLY A 49 7.83 17.70 -10.12
C GLY A 49 8.01 18.62 -8.91
N LEU A 50 7.98 18.12 -7.67
CA LEU A 50 8.21 18.92 -6.47
C LEU A 50 9.51 18.50 -5.77
N SER A 51 10.48 19.40 -5.75
CA SER A 51 11.72 19.25 -4.97
C SER A 51 11.93 20.47 -4.10
N VAL A 52 12.28 20.26 -2.84
CA VAL A 52 12.65 21.34 -1.91
C VAL A 52 14.13 21.16 -1.57
N GLY A 53 14.96 22.17 -1.87
CA GLY A 53 16.40 22.12 -1.60
C GLY A 53 17.14 21.00 -2.36
N GLY A 54 16.73 20.71 -3.61
CA GLY A 54 17.37 19.68 -4.44
C GLY A 54 17.04 18.23 -4.07
N LYS A 55 16.16 18.00 -3.09
CA LYS A 55 15.66 16.67 -2.73
C LYS A 55 14.21 16.52 -3.17
N ALA A 56 13.89 15.40 -3.83
CA ALA A 56 12.52 15.08 -4.21
C ALA A 56 11.66 14.93 -2.94
N VAL A 57 10.54 15.63 -2.88
CA VAL A 57 9.58 15.48 -1.79
C VAL A 57 8.95 14.09 -1.91
N ARG A 58 8.84 13.36 -0.80
CA ARG A 58 8.25 12.01 -0.75
C ARG A 58 7.18 11.96 0.33
N THR A 59 6.14 11.17 0.12
CA THR A 59 5.17 10.86 1.18
C THR A 59 5.87 10.10 2.31
N ALA A 60 5.24 10.04 3.49
CA ALA A 60 5.69 9.17 4.55
C ALA A 60 5.61 7.69 4.11
N ASP A 61 6.50 6.86 4.65
CA ASP A 61 6.42 5.40 4.54
C ASP A 61 5.16 4.91 5.28
N VAL A 62 4.61 3.76 4.89
CA VAL A 62 3.34 3.25 5.45
C VAL A 62 3.53 1.84 5.97
N ILE A 63 3.21 1.62 7.25
CA ILE A 63 3.22 0.28 7.85
C ILE A 63 1.80 -0.25 7.95
N CYS A 64 1.60 -1.51 7.54
CA CYS A 64 0.31 -2.18 7.55
C CYS A 64 0.36 -3.49 8.35
N TYR A 65 -0.79 -3.85 8.92
CA TYR A 65 -1.07 -5.17 9.48
C TYR A 65 -2.51 -5.54 9.11
N GLY A 66 -2.67 -6.57 8.27
CA GLY A 66 -3.96 -6.85 7.63
C GLY A 66 -4.45 -5.64 6.84
N GLN A 67 -5.67 -5.18 7.14
CA GLN A 67 -6.29 -4.01 6.46
C GLN A 67 -6.01 -2.67 7.14
N GLN A 68 -5.23 -2.64 8.23
CA GLN A 68 -4.94 -1.41 8.96
C GLN A 68 -3.57 -0.87 8.56
N CYS A 69 -3.51 0.37 8.11
CA CYS A 69 -2.28 1.03 7.67
C CYS A 69 -2.10 2.39 8.36
N TYR A 70 -0.86 2.71 8.73
CA TYR A 70 -0.49 3.95 9.41
C TYR A 70 0.81 4.53 8.84
N ARG A 71 0.94 5.86 8.86
CA ARG A 71 2.15 6.54 8.41
C ARG A 71 3.28 6.30 9.41
N LEU A 72 4.41 5.81 8.93
CA LEU A 72 5.63 5.68 9.71
C LEU A 72 6.40 7.01 9.62
N LEU A 73 6.27 7.82 10.67
CA LEU A 73 7.07 9.02 10.82
C LEU A 73 8.48 8.65 11.27
N GLN A 74 9.48 9.37 10.74
CA GLN A 74 10.91 9.04 10.85
C GLN A 74 11.46 8.96 12.29
N THR A 75 10.70 9.37 13.30
CA THR A 75 11.13 9.45 14.70
C THR A 75 10.65 8.29 15.57
N THR A 76 10.42 7.10 14.99
CA THR A 76 10.03 5.94 15.80
C THR A 76 11.25 5.35 16.50
N ASN A 77 11.39 5.62 17.81
CA ASN A 77 12.44 5.01 18.63
C ASN A 77 12.13 3.54 18.88
N LEU A 78 12.94 2.64 18.31
CA LEU A 78 12.95 1.22 18.66
C LEU A 78 13.77 0.99 19.94
N SER A 79 13.50 -0.14 20.62
CA SER A 79 14.30 -0.53 21.78
C SER A 79 15.77 -0.75 21.36
N ARG A 80 16.71 -0.49 22.27
CA ARG A 80 18.15 -0.71 22.00
C ARG A 80 18.44 -2.14 21.56
N GLU A 81 17.72 -3.12 22.12
CA GLU A 81 17.82 -4.53 21.76
C GLU A 81 17.42 -4.79 20.30
N LEU A 82 16.27 -4.28 19.86
CA LEU A 82 15.83 -4.42 18.47
C LEU A 82 16.76 -3.68 17.52
N SER A 83 17.22 -2.48 17.89
CA SER A 83 18.19 -1.73 17.09
C SER A 83 19.50 -2.49 16.94
N HIS A 84 19.97 -3.19 17.97
CA HIS A 84 21.17 -4.02 17.88
C HIS A 84 20.93 -5.28 17.03
N LYS A 85 19.84 -6.01 17.27
CA LYS A 85 19.48 -7.23 16.53
C LYS A 85 19.40 -6.99 15.02
N TYR A 86 18.78 -5.89 14.62
CA TYR A 86 18.57 -5.51 13.22
C TYR A 86 19.61 -4.51 12.70
N GLN A 87 20.67 -4.22 13.48
CA GLN A 87 21.76 -3.31 13.10
C GLN A 87 21.29 -1.91 12.64
N LEU A 88 20.26 -1.38 13.29
CA LEU A 88 19.64 -0.11 12.94
C LEU A 88 20.42 1.05 13.57
N GLY A 89 21.13 1.82 12.74
CA GLY A 89 21.99 2.94 13.15
C GLY A 89 21.27 4.25 13.54
N GLY A 90 19.97 4.22 13.85
CA GLY A 90 19.22 5.42 14.25
C GLY A 90 17.82 5.49 13.68
N LEU A 91 17.57 6.46 12.78
CA LEU A 91 16.24 6.73 12.23
C LEU A 91 15.72 5.53 11.43
N VAL A 92 14.57 5.02 11.87
CA VAL A 92 13.92 3.86 11.24
C VAL A 92 13.04 4.35 10.09
N ASN A 93 13.40 3.97 8.87
CA ASN A 93 12.64 4.21 7.65
C ASN A 93 12.71 2.99 6.72
N TYR A 94 12.00 3.05 5.60
CA TYR A 94 11.99 1.96 4.62
C TYR A 94 13.39 1.54 4.17
N ARG A 95 14.26 2.51 3.83
CA ARG A 95 15.61 2.22 3.33
C ARG A 95 16.49 1.52 4.37
N THR A 96 16.41 1.94 5.63
CA THR A 96 17.20 1.30 6.70
C THR A 96 16.69 -0.11 6.99
N LEU A 97 15.37 -0.32 6.96
CA LEU A 97 14.78 -1.63 7.20
C LEU A 97 15.02 -2.58 6.03
N SER A 98 15.03 -2.10 4.78
CA SER A 98 15.33 -2.93 3.62
C SER A 98 16.77 -3.47 3.60
N GLN A 99 17.66 -2.88 4.40
CA GLN A 99 19.06 -3.29 4.54
C GLN A 99 19.31 -4.12 5.80
N ALA A 100 18.31 -4.26 6.67
CA ALA A 100 18.45 -4.95 7.94
C ALA A 100 18.41 -6.47 7.76
N PRO A 101 19.21 -7.23 8.52
CA PRO A 101 19.22 -8.68 8.44
C PRO A 101 17.87 -9.27 8.89
N GLY A 102 17.38 -10.28 8.16
CA GLY A 102 16.12 -10.98 8.49
C GLY A 102 14.85 -10.21 8.13
N ILE A 103 14.95 -9.15 7.33
CA ILE A 103 13.79 -8.48 6.73
C ILE A 103 13.69 -8.93 5.27
N ASP A 104 12.58 -9.57 4.95
CA ASP A 104 12.30 -10.06 3.60
C ASP A 104 11.62 -9.00 2.74
N THR A 105 11.73 -9.16 1.43
CA THR A 105 11.02 -8.33 0.45
C THR A 105 9.99 -9.16 -0.31
N ASP A 106 8.79 -8.61 -0.44
CA ASP A 106 7.71 -9.16 -1.26
C ASP A 106 7.29 -8.10 -2.28
N GLY A 107 7.89 -8.17 -3.47
CA GLY A 107 7.75 -7.15 -4.51
C GLY A 107 8.25 -5.78 -4.03
N GLU A 108 7.35 -4.80 -3.96
CA GLU A 108 7.64 -3.43 -3.52
C GLU A 108 7.49 -3.23 -2.00
N LYS A 109 7.14 -4.28 -1.25
CA LYS A 109 6.88 -4.21 0.19
C LYS A 109 7.98 -4.93 0.97
N LEU A 110 8.30 -4.42 2.15
CA LEU A 110 9.07 -5.19 3.13
C LEU A 110 8.12 -6.02 3.96
N VAL A 111 8.44 -7.28 4.17
CA VAL A 111 7.76 -8.16 5.13
C VAL A 111 8.56 -8.13 6.42
N LEU A 112 7.96 -7.54 7.45
CA LEU A 112 8.61 -7.33 8.74
C LEU A 112 8.31 -8.49 9.69
N PRO A 113 9.34 -9.07 10.35
CA PRO A 113 9.12 -9.98 11.46
C PRO A 113 8.28 -9.34 12.57
N ALA A 114 7.51 -10.15 13.31
CA ALA A 114 6.55 -9.62 14.28
C ALA A 114 7.19 -8.83 15.44
N ASP A 115 8.42 -9.15 15.81
CA ASP A 115 9.15 -8.48 16.90
C ASP A 115 9.50 -7.02 16.58
N ILE A 116 9.78 -6.69 15.32
CA ILE A 116 10.03 -5.32 14.85
C ILE A 116 8.77 -4.69 14.22
N GLY A 117 7.96 -5.46 13.50
CA GLY A 117 6.74 -4.99 12.86
C GLY A 117 5.69 -4.51 13.85
N ARG A 118 5.47 -5.26 14.94
CA ARG A 118 4.50 -4.89 15.99
C ARG A 118 4.81 -3.55 16.67
N PRO A 119 6.01 -3.29 17.22
CA PRO A 119 6.30 -2.02 17.87
C PRO A 119 6.22 -0.84 16.89
N LEU A 120 6.69 -1.00 15.64
CA LEU A 120 6.54 0.05 14.62
C LEU A 120 5.07 0.34 14.32
N PHE A 121 4.25 -0.71 14.17
CA PHE A 121 2.83 -0.57 13.87
C PHE A 121 2.08 0.10 15.03
N LEU A 122 2.33 -0.33 16.26
CA LEU A 122 1.72 0.26 17.45
C LEU A 122 2.14 1.72 17.64
N GLY A 123 3.42 2.04 17.40
CA GLY A 123 3.91 3.42 17.44
C GLY A 123 3.25 4.31 16.40
N ALA A 124 3.19 3.87 15.14
CA ALA A 124 2.52 4.58 14.06
C ALA A 124 1.03 4.76 14.32
N ARG A 125 0.35 3.71 14.81
CA ARG A 125 -1.05 3.76 15.22
C ARG A 125 -1.28 4.79 16.32
N SER A 126 -0.48 4.75 17.39
CA SER A 126 -0.61 5.67 18.53
C SER A 126 -0.49 7.13 18.09
N ARG A 127 0.43 7.43 17.18
CA ARG A 127 0.57 8.79 16.64
C ARG A 127 -0.62 9.22 15.79
N ALA A 128 -1.11 8.33 14.93
CA ALA A 128 -2.32 8.61 14.14
C ALA A 128 -3.54 8.92 15.04
N TRP A 129 -3.60 8.35 16.24
CA TRP A 129 -4.62 8.72 17.24
C TRP A 129 -4.37 10.09 17.88
N GLN A 130 -3.11 10.43 18.18
CA GLN A 130 -2.74 11.75 18.72
C GLN A 130 -3.08 12.87 17.72
N GLU A 131 -2.70 12.71 16.45
CA GLU A 131 -3.00 13.69 15.38
C GLU A 131 -4.52 13.92 15.19
N ARG A 132 -5.34 12.89 15.41
CA ARG A 132 -6.80 13.02 15.37
C ARG A 132 -7.38 13.72 16.59
N GLY A 133 -6.78 13.50 17.78
CA GLY A 133 -7.18 14.16 19.02
C GLY A 133 -6.91 15.66 19.01
N GLU A 134 -5.91 16.10 18.25
CA GLU A 134 -5.53 17.51 18.07
C GLU A 134 -6.33 18.24 16.96
N GLY A 135 -7.41 17.65 16.45
CA GLY A 135 -8.37 18.36 15.59
C GLY A 135 -8.04 18.40 14.10
N SER A 136 -7.21 17.49 13.58
CA SER A 136 -6.99 17.35 12.14
C SER A 136 -7.31 15.92 11.67
N GLY A 137 -8.52 15.76 11.13
CA GLY A 137 -9.03 14.48 10.61
C GLY A 137 -8.18 13.92 9.45
N GLY A 138 -8.03 12.59 9.46
CA GLY A 138 -7.35 11.89 8.36
C GLY A 138 -7.31 10.38 8.56
N VAL A 139 -8.47 9.70 8.52
CA VAL A 139 -8.49 8.27 8.18
C VAL A 139 -8.21 8.19 6.67
N TRP A 140 -7.01 7.75 6.28
CA TRP A 140 -6.73 7.44 4.89
C TRP A 140 -7.37 6.09 4.59
N ARG A 141 -8.56 6.13 3.96
CA ARG A 141 -9.14 4.97 3.30
C ARG A 141 -8.49 4.89 1.93
N HIS A 142 -7.87 3.74 1.63
CA HIS A 142 -7.40 3.41 0.29
C HIS A 142 -8.59 3.11 -0.62
#